data_AF-A0A1E3W2T5-F1
#
_entry.id   AF-A0A1E3W2T5-F1
#
_cell.length_a   1.000
_cell.length_b   1.000
_cell.length_c   1.000
_cell.angle_alpha   90.00
_cell.angle_beta   90.00
_cell.angle_gamma   90.00
#
_symmetry.space_group_name_H-M   'P 1'
#
loop_
_entity.id
_entity.type
_entity.pdbx_description
1 polymer ?
#
loop_
_entity_poly.entity_id
_entity_poly.type
_entity_poly.pdbx_seq_one_letter_code
_entity_poly.pdbx_strand_id
1 'polypeptide(L)'
;MMRRLLKWILISFAALVALGTVLEIFVIFLSRGACVVLPNGYMVAHRAIFARDMFTVSPMTLRRPNGDVLVGRRSDVHLLRDPEKPRGIVMDYYGGELKMPGEVMMPLIWNTEFFGHEWYEPRKINPDDMSIIHSDLYLIYKELMGKPGIEIARCRPPWFDWGE
;
A
#
# COMPACT_ATOMS: atom_id res chain seq x y z
N MET A 1 15.42 -38.01 37.52
CA MET A 1 14.29 -37.06 37.51
C MET A 1 14.60 -35.79 36.70
N MET A 2 15.74 -35.13 36.96
CA MET A 2 16.18 -33.88 36.30
C MET A 2 16.23 -33.94 34.75
N ARG A 3 16.70 -35.05 34.17
CA ARG A 3 16.75 -35.24 32.70
C ARG A 3 15.37 -35.31 32.04
N ARG A 4 14.33 -35.77 32.76
CA ARG A 4 12.95 -35.79 32.24
C ARG A 4 12.34 -34.39 32.31
N LEU A 5 12.55 -33.68 33.41
CA LEU A 5 12.10 -32.29 33.57
C LEU A 5 12.71 -31.37 32.50
N LEU A 6 14.02 -31.45 32.27
CA LEU A 6 14.69 -30.67 31.22
C LEU A 6 14.13 -30.96 29.83
N LYS A 7 13.85 -32.23 29.50
CA LYS A 7 13.20 -32.61 28.23
C LYS A 7 11.82 -31.98 28.10
N TRP A 8 10.99 -32.02 29.14
CA TRP A 8 9.67 -31.39 29.13
C TRP A 8 9.76 -29.88 28.93
N ILE A 9 10.69 -29.21 29.63
CA ILE A 9 10.91 -27.76 29.47
C ILE A 9 11.31 -27.44 28.03
N LEU A 10 12.25 -28.19 27.44
CA LEU A 10 12.70 -27.97 26.06
C LEU A 10 11.57 -28.19 25.04
N ILE A 11 10.76 -29.23 25.23
CA ILE A 11 9.61 -29.52 24.34
C ILE A 11 8.58 -28.40 24.45
N SER A 12 8.22 -27.98 25.66
CA SER A 12 7.27 -26.89 25.87
C SER A 12 7.77 -25.57 25.29
N PHE A 13 9.06 -25.26 25.48
CA PHE A 13 9.67 -24.07 24.89
C PHE A 13 9.66 -24.12 23.36
N ALA A 14 10.06 -25.24 22.75
CA ALA A 14 10.02 -25.43 21.30
C ALA A 14 8.60 -25.32 20.74
N ALA A 15 7.60 -25.86 21.45
CA ALA A 15 6.19 -25.74 21.07
C ALA A 15 5.70 -24.29 21.12
N LEU A 16 6.09 -23.53 22.16
CA LEU A 16 5.75 -22.11 22.27
C LEU A 16 6.38 -21.28 21.16
N VAL A 17 7.66 -21.52 20.85
CA VAL A 17 8.35 -20.85 19.73
C VAL A 17 7.65 -21.18 18.41
N ALA A 18 7.36 -22.46 18.16
CA ALA A 18 6.67 -22.88 16.94
C ALA A 18 5.28 -22.23 16.82
N LEU A 19 4.49 -22.20 17.90
CA LEU A 19 3.18 -21.56 17.92
C LEU A 19 3.29 -20.05 17.64
N GLY A 20 4.24 -19.38 18.27
CA GLY A 20 4.53 -17.97 18.04
C GLY A 20 4.87 -17.70 16.57
N THR A 21 5.77 -18.48 15.99
CA THR A 21 6.14 -18.36 14.57
C THR A 21 4.96 -18.59 13.63
N VAL A 22 4.12 -19.59 13.88
CA VAL A 22 2.91 -19.83 13.06
C VAL A 22 1.95 -18.65 13.14
N LEU A 23 1.77 -18.08 14.33
CA LEU A 23 0.89 -16.92 14.53
C LEU A 23 1.44 -15.68 13.82
N GLU A 24 2.74 -15.42 13.90
CA GLU A 24 3.38 -14.32 13.18
C GLU A 24 3.22 -14.48 11.65
N ILE A 25 3.49 -15.67 11.11
CA ILE A 25 3.32 -15.95 9.68
C ILE A 25 1.86 -15.70 9.26
N PHE A 26 0.89 -16.13 10.08
CA PHE A 26 -0.52 -15.93 9.80
C PHE A 26 -0.91 -14.45 9.79
N VAL A 27 -0.45 -13.66 10.78
CA VAL A 27 -0.70 -12.22 10.84
C VAL A 27 -0.09 -11.49 9.64
N ILE A 28 1.15 -11.85 9.27
CA ILE A 28 1.83 -11.30 8.09
C ILE A 28 1.05 -11.65 6.83
N PHE A 29 0.60 -12.90 6.68
CA PHE A 29 -0.20 -13.35 5.55
C PHE A 29 -1.52 -12.56 5.42
N LEU A 30 -2.22 -12.32 6.53
CA LEU A 30 -3.47 -11.57 6.53
C LEU A 30 -3.24 -10.10 6.17
N SER A 31 -2.29 -9.45 6.83
CA SER A 31 -2.01 -8.02 6.64
C SER A 31 -1.46 -7.72 5.25
N ARG A 32 -0.53 -8.54 4.75
CA ARG A 32 0.12 -8.34 3.45
C ARG A 32 -0.66 -8.93 2.28
N GLY A 33 -1.65 -9.78 2.56
CA GLY A 33 -2.58 -10.32 1.57
C GLY A 33 -3.72 -9.36 1.18
N ALA A 34 -3.79 -8.19 1.83
CA ALA A 34 -4.78 -7.16 1.59
C ALA A 34 -4.34 -6.14 0.52
N CYS A 35 -5.31 -5.51 -0.14
CA CYS A 35 -5.13 -4.38 -1.05
C CYS A 35 -6.01 -3.25 -0.60
N VAL A 36 -5.54 -2.04 -0.87
CA VAL A 36 -6.38 -0.87 -0.99
C VAL A 36 -6.99 -0.85 -2.39
N VAL A 37 -8.32 -0.79 -2.49
CA VAL A 37 -9.03 -0.53 -3.74
C VAL A 37 -9.18 0.98 -3.90
N LEU A 38 -8.61 1.51 -4.97
CA LEU A 38 -8.70 2.91 -5.36
C LEU A 38 -10.10 3.24 -5.89
N PRO A 39 -10.51 4.51 -5.90
CA PRO A 39 -11.86 4.91 -6.33
C PRO A 39 -12.24 4.53 -7.76
N ASN A 40 -11.27 4.23 -8.63
CA ASN A 40 -11.49 3.75 -10.00
C ASN A 40 -11.42 2.21 -10.13
N GLY A 41 -11.38 1.48 -9.01
CA GLY A 41 -11.34 0.02 -8.93
C GLY A 41 -9.95 -0.61 -9.06
N TYR A 42 -8.91 0.20 -9.28
CA TYR A 42 -7.53 -0.30 -9.32
C TYR A 42 -7.07 -0.67 -7.91
N MET A 43 -6.10 -1.56 -7.79
CA MET A 43 -5.68 -2.08 -6.50
C MET A 43 -4.21 -1.77 -6.24
N VAL A 44 -3.92 -1.23 -5.06
CA VAL A 44 -2.56 -1.10 -4.53
C VAL A 44 -2.35 -2.18 -3.48
N ALA A 45 -1.35 -3.04 -3.69
CA ALA A 45 -1.10 -4.21 -2.86
C ALA A 45 0.39 -4.44 -2.67
N HIS A 46 0.79 -5.16 -1.62
CA HIS A 46 2.15 -5.68 -1.54
C HIS A 46 2.46 -6.56 -2.75
N ARG A 47 3.69 -6.46 -3.28
CA ARG A 47 4.16 -7.30 -4.39
C ARG A 47 4.15 -8.77 -4.02
N ALA A 48 4.60 -9.08 -2.80
CA ALA A 48 4.63 -10.42 -2.23
C ALA A 48 4.35 -10.36 -0.73
N ILE A 49 4.03 -11.50 -0.12
CA ILE A 49 3.88 -11.61 1.35
C ILE A 49 5.25 -11.46 2.03
N PHE A 50 6.31 -11.99 1.42
CA PHE A 50 7.69 -11.86 1.89
C PHE A 50 8.57 -11.35 0.74
N ALA A 51 9.19 -10.20 0.95
CA ALA A 51 10.16 -9.60 0.03
C ALA A 51 11.43 -9.19 0.80
N ARG A 52 12.55 -9.09 0.09
CA ARG A 52 13.87 -8.84 0.68
C ARG A 52 13.97 -7.46 1.36
N ASP A 53 13.24 -6.49 0.85
CA ASP A 53 13.23 -5.06 1.22
C ASP A 53 12.01 -4.67 2.08
N MET A 54 11.34 -5.64 2.71
CA MET A 54 10.17 -5.42 3.56
C MET A 54 10.38 -4.48 4.76
N PHE A 55 11.63 -4.25 5.17
CA PHE A 55 11.95 -3.50 6.40
C PHE A 55 12.19 -2.01 6.19
N THR A 56 12.24 -1.54 4.94
CA THR A 56 12.42 -0.10 4.63
C THR A 56 11.17 0.47 3.98
N VAL A 57 10.93 0.11 2.72
CA VAL A 57 9.76 0.50 1.93
C VAL A 57 9.30 -0.78 1.25
N SER A 58 8.16 -1.31 1.68
CA SER A 58 7.67 -2.57 1.16
C SER A 58 7.36 -2.42 -0.33
N PRO A 59 7.83 -3.34 -1.21
CA PRO A 59 7.55 -3.25 -2.63
C PRO A 59 6.06 -3.43 -2.86
N MET A 60 5.47 -2.47 -3.56
CA MET A 60 4.05 -2.45 -3.88
C MET A 60 3.82 -2.74 -5.36
N THR A 61 2.60 -3.14 -5.66
CA THR A 61 2.10 -3.32 -7.02
C THR A 61 0.86 -2.50 -7.20
N LEU A 62 0.73 -1.91 -8.39
CA LEU A 62 -0.51 -1.36 -8.90
C LEU A 62 -1.12 -2.40 -9.85
N ARG A 63 -2.38 -2.75 -9.62
CA ARG A 63 -3.11 -3.75 -10.40
C ARG A 63 -4.39 -3.19 -10.96
N ARG A 64 -4.77 -3.69 -12.13
CA ARG A 64 -6.10 -3.45 -12.70
C ARG A 64 -7.19 -4.18 -11.89
N PRO A 65 -8.47 -3.79 -12.04
CA PRO A 65 -9.59 -4.50 -11.42
C PRO A 65 -9.64 -6.01 -11.74
N ASN A 66 -9.18 -6.42 -12.92
CA ASN A 66 -9.12 -7.82 -13.34
C ASN A 66 -7.95 -8.63 -12.73
N GLY A 67 -7.05 -7.97 -11.98
CA GLY A 67 -5.89 -8.58 -11.34
C GLY A 67 -4.57 -8.42 -12.08
N ASP A 68 -4.55 -7.89 -13.30
CA ASP A 68 -3.32 -7.69 -14.07
C ASP A 68 -2.39 -6.70 -13.35
N VAL A 69 -1.10 -7.04 -13.26
CA VAL A 69 -0.09 -6.17 -12.67
C VAL A 69 0.34 -5.11 -13.70
N LEU A 70 0.18 -3.84 -13.34
CA LEU A 70 0.65 -2.70 -14.13
C LEU A 70 2.02 -2.22 -13.72
N VAL A 71 2.23 -2.15 -12.40
CA VAL A 71 3.49 -1.76 -11.79
C VAL A 71 3.92 -2.90 -10.89
N GLY A 72 5.06 -3.50 -11.23
CA GLY A 72 5.65 -4.63 -10.52
C GLY A 72 6.86 -4.28 -9.66
N ARG A 73 7.32 -3.03 -9.68
CA ARG A 73 8.56 -2.59 -9.03
C ARG A 73 8.30 -1.33 -8.23
N ARG A 74 9.27 -0.91 -7.41
CA ARG A 74 9.22 0.40 -6.75
C ARG A 74 9.07 1.47 -7.84
N SER A 75 7.89 2.08 -7.90
CA SER A 75 7.59 3.18 -8.79
C SER A 75 7.20 4.36 -7.93
N ASP A 76 7.87 5.46 -8.20
CA ASP A 76 7.37 6.74 -7.79
C ASP A 76 6.06 7.01 -8.56
N VAL A 77 5.18 7.77 -7.91
CA VAL A 77 3.90 8.18 -8.48
C VAL A 77 3.71 9.67 -8.23
N HIS A 78 3.19 10.35 -9.24
CA HIS A 78 2.85 11.76 -9.16
C HIS A 78 1.33 11.89 -9.11
N LEU A 79 0.84 12.54 -8.07
CA LEU A 79 -0.56 12.94 -8.01
C LEU A 79 -0.69 14.34 -8.58
N LEU A 80 -1.45 14.43 -9.65
CA LEU A 80 -1.74 15.66 -10.37
C LEU A 80 -3.23 15.98 -10.26
N ARG A 81 -3.59 17.25 -10.37
CA ARG A 81 -4.97 17.68 -10.57
C ARG A 81 -5.46 17.21 -11.95
N ASP A 82 -6.71 16.78 -12.06
CA ASP A 82 -7.33 16.49 -13.36
C ASP A 82 -7.77 17.82 -14.02
N PRO A 83 -7.27 18.17 -15.21
CA PRO A 83 -7.67 19.40 -15.89
C PRO A 83 -9.13 19.40 -16.34
N GLU A 84 -9.72 18.22 -16.53
CA GLU A 84 -11.08 18.09 -17.09
C GLU A 84 -12.16 17.99 -16.01
N LYS A 85 -11.80 17.64 -14.77
CA LYS A 85 -12.74 17.37 -13.69
C LYS A 85 -12.39 18.14 -12.43
N PRO A 86 -13.30 18.99 -11.93
CA PRO A 86 -13.16 19.56 -10.60
C PRO A 86 -13.00 18.44 -9.57
N ARG A 87 -11.98 18.54 -8.71
CA ARG A 87 -11.66 17.51 -7.69
C ARG A 87 -11.35 16.11 -8.27
N GLY A 88 -11.05 16.02 -9.57
CA GLY A 88 -10.40 14.85 -10.13
C GLY A 88 -8.90 14.87 -9.83
N ILE A 89 -8.32 13.68 -9.75
CA ILE A 89 -6.87 13.51 -9.70
C ILE A 89 -6.41 12.56 -10.79
N VAL A 90 -5.18 12.76 -11.23
CA VAL A 90 -4.45 11.85 -12.10
C VAL A 90 -3.27 11.30 -11.31
N MET A 91 -3.21 9.98 -11.18
CA MET A 91 -2.00 9.30 -10.71
C MET A 91 -1.16 8.94 -11.93
N ASP A 92 -0.10 9.70 -12.14
CA ASP A 92 0.92 9.43 -13.15
C ASP A 92 1.97 8.47 -12.56
N TYR A 93 2.27 7.42 -13.30
CA TYR A 93 3.23 6.38 -12.91
C TYR A 93 4.04 5.94 -14.15
N TYR A 94 5.17 5.29 -13.93
CA TYR A 94 5.98 4.80 -15.05
C TYR A 94 5.23 3.71 -15.83
N GLY A 95 4.65 4.09 -16.97
CA GLY A 95 3.86 3.22 -17.83
C GLY A 95 2.43 3.69 -18.11
N GLY A 96 1.98 4.80 -17.50
CA GLY A 96 0.71 5.43 -17.86
C GLY A 96 0.11 6.31 -16.76
N GLU A 97 -1.15 6.69 -16.98
CA GLU A 97 -1.89 7.57 -16.08
C GLU A 97 -3.22 6.93 -15.67
N LEU A 98 -3.61 7.14 -14.40
CA LEU A 98 -4.92 6.75 -13.89
C LEU A 98 -5.69 7.98 -13.43
N LYS A 99 -6.78 8.30 -14.13
CA LYS A 99 -7.76 9.30 -13.67
C LYS A 99 -8.69 8.67 -12.64
N MET A 100 -8.97 9.38 -11.54
CA MET A 100 -9.91 8.94 -10.50
C MET A 100 -10.51 10.12 -9.73
N PRO A 101 -11.68 9.93 -9.08
CA PRO A 101 -12.20 10.87 -8.09
C PRO A 101 -11.22 11.08 -6.94
N GLY A 102 -10.92 12.34 -6.60
CA GLY A 102 -9.98 12.68 -5.53
C GLY A 102 -10.65 12.85 -4.16
N GLU A 103 -11.97 12.99 -4.10
CA GLU A 103 -12.72 13.39 -2.90
C GLU A 103 -12.63 12.38 -1.75
N VAL A 104 -12.40 11.09 -2.08
CA VAL A 104 -12.27 10.03 -1.08
C VAL A 104 -10.82 9.90 -0.61
N MET A 105 -9.88 9.88 -1.54
CA MET A 105 -8.48 9.57 -1.25
C MET A 105 -7.70 10.78 -0.74
N MET A 106 -7.89 11.94 -1.37
CA MET A 106 -7.06 13.12 -1.13
C MET A 106 -7.15 13.65 0.29
N PRO A 107 -8.32 13.75 0.94
CA PRO A 107 -8.39 14.19 2.35
C PRO A 107 -7.63 13.29 3.33
N LEU A 108 -7.35 12.03 2.94
CA LEU A 108 -6.62 11.08 3.79
C LEU A 108 -5.10 11.20 3.62
N ILE A 109 -4.63 11.58 2.43
CA ILE A 109 -3.20 11.67 2.11
C ILE A 109 -2.68 13.12 2.08
N TRP A 110 -3.58 14.09 1.97
CA TRP A 110 -3.27 15.52 1.92
C TRP A 110 -3.71 16.21 3.20
N ASN A 111 -2.76 16.86 3.87
CA ASN A 111 -3.02 17.63 5.08
C ASN A 111 -3.01 19.14 4.77
N THR A 112 -4.20 19.75 4.71
CA THR A 112 -4.36 21.18 4.40
C THR A 112 -3.70 22.09 5.43
N GLU A 113 -3.60 21.69 6.70
CA GLU A 113 -2.91 22.46 7.74
C GLU A 113 -1.40 22.54 7.46
N PHE A 114 -0.81 21.46 6.94
CA PHE A 114 0.62 21.39 6.63
C PHE A 114 0.96 22.04 5.28
N PHE A 115 0.09 21.88 4.28
CA PHE A 115 0.34 22.37 2.93
C PHE A 115 -0.23 23.76 2.64
N GLY A 116 -1.09 24.29 3.51
CA GLY A 116 -1.60 25.66 3.45
C GLY A 116 -2.57 25.96 2.31
N HIS A 117 -3.06 24.93 1.60
CA HIS A 117 -4.07 25.04 0.55
C HIS A 117 -4.80 23.71 0.34
N GLU A 118 -6.00 23.80 -0.24
CA GLU A 118 -6.75 22.64 -0.70
C GLU A 118 -6.03 22.01 -1.90
N TRP A 119 -5.96 20.68 -1.95
CA TRP A 119 -5.25 19.95 -3.01
C TRP A 119 -5.83 20.19 -4.42
N TYR A 120 -7.14 20.46 -4.49
CA TYR A 120 -7.85 20.73 -5.73
C TYR A 120 -7.74 22.20 -6.18
N GLU A 121 -7.14 23.07 -5.37
CA GLU A 121 -6.89 24.45 -5.75
C GLU A 121 -5.50 24.59 -6.38
N PRO A 122 -5.38 25.30 -7.51
CA PRO A 122 -4.08 25.66 -8.06
C PRO A 122 -3.27 26.49 -7.05
N ARG A 123 -1.96 26.31 -7.05
CA ARG A 123 -1.07 27.12 -6.20
C ARG A 123 -1.07 28.56 -6.70
N LYS A 124 -1.25 29.53 -5.79
CA LYS A 124 -1.23 30.97 -6.14
C LYS A 124 0.05 31.42 -6.85
N ILE A 125 1.18 30.77 -6.57
CA ILE A 125 2.50 31.11 -7.12
C ILE A 125 2.66 30.58 -8.55
N ASN A 126 2.00 29.46 -8.89
CA ASN A 126 2.05 28.86 -10.22
C ASN A 126 0.70 28.18 -10.54
N PRO A 127 -0.26 28.90 -11.15
CA PRO A 127 -1.59 28.37 -11.44
C PRO A 127 -1.60 27.23 -12.45
N ASP A 128 -0.59 27.17 -13.33
CA ASP A 128 -0.46 26.13 -14.36
C ASP A 128 0.20 24.85 -13.80
N ASP A 129 0.75 24.91 -12.58
CA ASP A 129 1.24 23.72 -11.90
C ASP A 129 0.04 22.82 -11.57
N MET A 130 0.01 21.63 -12.16
CA MET A 130 -1.00 20.62 -11.87
C MET A 130 -0.55 19.68 -10.75
N SER A 131 0.72 19.75 -10.33
CA SER A 131 1.27 18.87 -9.31
C SER A 131 0.63 19.13 -7.95
N ILE A 132 0.22 18.03 -7.31
CA ILE A 132 -0.24 18.02 -5.93
C ILE A 132 0.92 17.54 -5.06
N ILE A 133 1.32 16.28 -5.24
CA ILE A 133 2.39 15.62 -4.47
C ILE A 133 3.11 14.57 -5.31
N HIS A 134 4.41 14.45 -5.08
CA HIS A 134 5.24 13.34 -5.56
C HIS A 134 5.43 12.36 -4.40
N SER A 135 5.08 11.08 -4.60
CA SER A 135 5.05 10.05 -3.56
C SER A 135 5.42 8.68 -4.14
N ASP A 136 5.22 7.62 -3.37
CA ASP A 136 5.30 6.24 -3.82
C ASP A 136 4.03 5.46 -3.44
N LEU A 137 3.82 4.32 -4.11
CA LEU A 137 2.67 3.45 -3.85
C LEU A 137 2.61 2.92 -2.41
N TYR A 138 3.74 2.80 -1.72
CA TYR A 138 3.79 2.33 -0.34
C TYR A 138 3.22 3.36 0.62
N LEU A 139 3.59 4.63 0.47
CA LEU A 139 3.05 5.72 1.27
C LEU A 139 1.55 5.88 1.02
N ILE A 140 1.10 5.85 -0.24
CA ILE A 140 -0.34 5.89 -0.56
C ILE A 140 -1.07 4.73 0.10
N TYR A 141 -0.58 3.49 -0.05
CA TYR A 141 -1.19 2.33 0.59
C TYR A 141 -1.25 2.48 2.11
N LYS A 142 -0.14 2.87 2.74
CA LYS A 142 -0.02 3.00 4.19
C LYS A 142 -1.01 4.03 4.74
N GLU A 143 -1.16 5.17 4.07
CA GLU A 143 -2.09 6.21 4.51
C GLU A 143 -3.56 5.82 4.33
N LEU A 144 -3.88 4.99 3.33
CA LEU A 144 -5.25 4.56 3.04
C LEU A 144 -5.67 3.28 3.79
N MET A 145 -4.72 2.42 4.14
CA MET A 145 -4.99 1.14 4.76
C MET A 145 -5.72 1.31 6.10
N GLY A 146 -6.90 0.69 6.22
CA GLY A 146 -7.71 0.75 7.43
C GLY A 146 -8.43 2.07 7.68
N LYS A 147 -8.43 3.01 6.72
CA LYS A 147 -9.19 4.26 6.81
C LYS A 147 -10.67 4.04 6.46
N PRO A 148 -11.61 4.73 7.14
CA PRO A 148 -13.02 4.70 6.76
C PRO A 148 -13.23 5.18 5.32
N GLY A 149 -14.16 4.56 4.59
CA GLY A 149 -14.48 4.93 3.21
C GLY A 149 -13.52 4.38 2.14
N ILE A 150 -12.44 3.70 2.56
CA ILE A 150 -11.55 2.97 1.66
C ILE A 150 -11.92 1.49 1.67
N GLU A 151 -12.16 0.93 0.49
CA GLU A 151 -12.41 -0.49 0.34
C GLU A 151 -11.10 -1.28 0.43
N ILE A 152 -11.12 -2.35 1.24
CA ILE A 152 -10.01 -3.28 1.40
C ILE A 152 -10.41 -4.65 0.85
N ALA A 153 -9.64 -5.15 -0.12
CA ALA A 153 -9.87 -6.43 -0.76
C ALA A 153 -8.73 -7.44 -0.49
N ARG A 154 -8.94 -8.70 -0.85
CA ARG A 154 -7.90 -9.76 -0.83
C ARG A 154 -7.31 -9.95 -2.23
N CYS A 155 -6.06 -9.58 -2.43
CA CYS A 155 -5.40 -9.59 -3.76
C CYS A 155 -4.54 -10.83 -4.00
N ARG A 156 -4.46 -11.73 -3.02
CA ARG A 156 -3.72 -13.00 -3.10
C ARG A 156 -2.32 -12.82 -3.74
N PRO A 157 -1.48 -11.90 -3.24
CA PRO A 157 -0.14 -11.75 -3.77
C PRO A 157 0.66 -13.05 -3.60
N PRO A 158 1.65 -13.31 -4.46
CA PRO A 158 2.54 -14.46 -4.30
C PRO A 158 3.25 -14.40 -2.94
N TRP A 159 3.68 -15.57 -2.46
CA TRP A 159 4.40 -15.67 -1.18
C TRP A 159 5.76 -14.96 -1.22
N PHE A 160 6.47 -15.09 -2.34
CA PHE A 160 7.79 -14.54 -2.55
C PHE A 160 7.85 -13.85 -3.90
N ASP A 161 8.64 -12.77 -3.97
CA ASP A 161 9.00 -12.11 -5.21
C ASP A 161 10.39 -12.60 -5.65
N TRP A 162 10.43 -13.30 -6.79
CA TRP A 162 11.67 -13.87 -7.33
C TRP A 162 12.46 -12.88 -8.20
N GLY A 163 11.99 -11.63 -8.34
CA GLY A 163 12.76 -10.57 -8.98
C GLY A 163 12.73 -10.57 -10.51
N GLU A 164 11.58 -10.88 -11.11
CA GLU A 164 11.35 -10.65 -12.55
C GLU A 164 11.55 -9.17 -12.96
#